data_AF-A0A2V8H9N8-F1
#
_entry.id   AF-A0A2V8H9N8-F1
#
_cell.length_a   1.000
_cell.length_b   1.000
_cell.length_c   1.000
_cell.angle_alpha   90.00
_cell.angle_beta   90.00
_cell.angle_gamma   90.00
#
_symmetry.space_group_name_H-M   'P 1'
#
loop_
_entity.id
_entity.type
_entity.pdbx_description
1 polymer ?
#
loop_
_entity_poly.entity_id
_entity_poly.type
_entity_poly.pdbx_seq_one_letter_code
_entity_poly.pdbx_strand_id
1 'polypeptide(L)' 'MFSKELYRQGHTQRFTIQAKGTDGWEVREERDSQVLRRVCYTDWHRVERALFAFTLRVSELESRGWEEARAGC' A
#
# COMPACT_ATOMS: atom_id res chain seq x y z
N MET A 1 10.56 -4.90 -1.10
CA MET A 1 9.47 -4.37 -1.94
C MET A 1 8.18 -4.75 -1.25
N PHE A 2 7.31 -3.80 -0.91
CA PHE A 2 6.08 -4.07 -0.15
C PHE A 2 4.89 -3.88 -1.06
N SER A 3 4.02 -4.88 -1.14
CA SER A 3 2.78 -4.82 -1.91
C SER A 3 1.72 -5.54 -1.09
N LYS A 4 0.65 -4.84 -0.76
CA LYS A 4 -0.52 -5.38 -0.08
C LYS A 4 -1.75 -5.00 -0.88
N GLU A 5 -2.64 -5.94 -1.08
CA GLU A 5 -3.92 -5.70 -1.72
C GLU A 5 -5.01 -6.28 -0.83
N LEU A 6 -6.06 -5.50 -0.61
CA LEU A 6 -7.22 -5.85 0.18
C LEU A 6 -8.45 -5.72 -0.69
N TYR A 7 -9.39 -6.65 -0.52
CA TYR A 7 -10.67 -6.61 -1.21
C TYR A 7 -11.82 -6.64 -0.21
N ARG A 8 -12.92 -5.99 -0.57
CA ARG A 8 -14.18 -6.07 0.17
C ARG A 8 -15.35 -5.66 -0.70
N GLN A 9 -16.34 -6.55 -0.86
CA GLN A 9 -17.61 -6.25 -1.53
C GLN A 9 -17.45 -5.56 -2.90
N GLY A 10 -16.51 -6.03 -3.72
CA GLY A 10 -16.23 -5.44 -5.05
C GLY A 10 -15.31 -4.22 -5.05
N HIS A 11 -14.92 -3.71 -3.88
CA HIS A 11 -13.89 -2.69 -3.76
C HIS A 11 -12.52 -3.30 -3.52
N THR A 12 -11.50 -2.73 -4.15
CA THR A 12 -10.11 -3.13 -3.96
C THR A 12 -9.31 -1.94 -3.43
N GLN A 13 -8.45 -2.19 -2.46
CA GLN A 13 -7.50 -1.22 -1.93
C GLN A 13 -6.09 -1.82 -2.05
N ARG A 14 -5.20 -1.15 -2.79
CA ARG A 14 -3.82 -1.60 -3.02
C ARG A 14 -2.85 -0.59 -2.44
N PHE A 15 -1.88 -1.10 -1.70
CA PHE A 15 -0.76 -0.35 -1.14
C PHE A 15 0.53 -0.91 -1.74
N THR A 16 1.37 -0.06 -2.30
CA THR A 16 2.60 -0.47 -2.94
C THR A 16 3.74 0.46 -2.56
N ILE A 17 4.88 -0.13 -2.18
CA ILE A 17 6.14 0.55 -1.96
C ILE A 17 7.20 -0.13 -2.80
N GLN A 18 7.72 0.60 -3.78
CA GLN A 18 8.69 0.11 -4.75
C GLN A 18 9.95 0.96 -4.69
N ALA A 19 11.12 0.31 -4.72
CA ALA A 19 12.37 1.04 -4.91
C ALA A 19 12.47 1.46 -6.39
N LYS A 20 12.72 2.75 -6.63
CA LYS A 20 12.96 3.36 -7.94
C LYS A 20 14.46 3.51 -8.23
N GLY A 21 15.29 2.65 -7.65
CA GLY A 21 16.75 2.73 -7.81
C GLY A 21 17.31 3.99 -7.16
N THR A 22 18.04 4.80 -7.94
CA THR A 22 18.65 6.06 -7.48
C THR A 22 17.64 7.16 -7.15
N ASP A 23 16.42 7.07 -7.67
CA ASP A 23 15.34 8.04 -7.43
C ASP A 23 14.60 7.80 -6.09
N GLY A 24 15.05 6.82 -5.30
CA GLY A 24 14.51 6.51 -3.98
C GLY A 24 13.41 5.45 -4.02
N TRP A 25 12.28 5.73 -3.37
CA TRP A 25 11.16 4.81 -3.20
C TRP A 25 9.84 5.48 -3.58
N GLU A 26 9.08 4.83 -4.44
CA GLU A 26 7.71 5.23 -4.76
C GLU A 26 6.74 4.54 -3.81
N VAL A 27 5.91 5.34 -3.16
CA VAL A 27 4.81 4.93 -2.28
C VAL A 27 3.51 5.26 -2.99
N ARG A 28 2.70 4.23 -3.24
CA ARG A 28 1.43 4.34 -3.97
C ARG A 28 0.29 3.71 -3.17
N GLU A 29 -0.84 4.38 -3.18
CA GLU A 29 -2.11 3.94 -2.62
C GLU A 29 -3.18 4.06 -3.70
N GLU A 30 -3.86 2.96 -3.96
CA GLU A 30 -4.88 2.85 -5.00
C GLU A 30 -6.16 2.28 -4.39
N ARG A 31 -7.31 2.79 -4.81
CA ARG A 31 -8.64 2.32 -4.42
C ARG A 31 -9.50 2.20 -5.66
N ASP A 32 -10.07 1.03 -5.91
CA ASP A 32 -11.03 0.82 -7.01
C ASP A 32 -10.46 1.25 -8.38
N SER A 33 -9.15 1.00 -8.59
CA SER A 33 -8.35 1.48 -9.74
C SER A 33 -8.03 2.98 -9.78
N GLN A 34 -8.47 3.77 -8.79
CA GLN A 34 -8.11 5.17 -8.64
C GLN A 34 -6.87 5.34 -7.76
N VAL A 35 -5.86 6.07 -8.25
CA VAL A 35 -4.70 6.44 -7.44
C VAL A 35 -5.10 7.53 -6.45
N LEU A 36 -5.19 7.16 -5.17
CA LEU A 36 -5.48 8.12 -4.10
C LEU A 36 -4.22 8.88 -3.70
N ARG A 37 -3.07 8.19 -3.71
CA ARG A 37 -1.79 8.79 -3.31
C ARG A 37 -0.65 8.19 -4.11
N ARG A 38 0.24 9.03 -4.58
CA ARG A 38 1.52 8.65 -5.18
C ARG A 38 2.58 9.65 -4.74
N VAL A 39 3.58 9.18 -4.01
CA VAL A 39 4.66 10.02 -3.48
C VAL A 39 5.98 9.30 -3.64
N CYS A 40 7.00 10.01 -4.10
CA CYS A 40 8.36 9.51 -4.12
C CYS A 40 9.13 10.06 -2.91
N TYR A 41 9.79 9.17 -2.17
CA TYR A 41 10.67 9.51 -1.07
C TYR A 41 12.10 9.14 -1.44
N THR A 42 13.03 10.05 -1.24
CA THR A 42 14.48 9.78 -1.36
C THR A 42 15.11 9.38 -0.04
N ASP A 43 14.36 9.47 1.07
CA ASP A 43 14.81 9.17 2.42
C ASP A 43 14.12 7.91 2.97
N TRP A 44 14.92 7.01 3.53
CA TRP A 44 14.45 5.75 4.09
C TRP A 44 13.51 5.93 5.29
N HIS A 45 13.75 6.92 6.16
CA HIS A 45 12.88 7.14 7.33
C HIS A 45 11.44 7.51 6.92
N ARG A 46 11.27 8.26 5.83
CA ARG A 46 9.93 8.56 5.28
C ARG A 46 9.26 7.31 4.72
N VAL A 47 10.02 6.39 4.12
CA VAL A 47 9.52 5.10 3.65
C VAL A 47 9.08 4.23 4.81
N GLU A 48 9.87 4.19 5.88
CA GLU A 48 9.52 3.45 7.09
C GLU A 48 8.23 3.99 7.72
N ARG A 49 8.09 5.31 7.84
CA ARG A 49 6.84 5.94 8.30
C ARG A 49 5.65 5.60 7.39
N ALA A 50 5.85 5.58 6.08
CA ALA A 50 4.81 5.19 5.13
C ALA A 50 4.43 3.71 5.29
N LEU A 51 5.40 2.85 5.55
CA LEU A 51 5.19 1.43 5.82
C LEU A 51 4.39 1.23 7.11
N PHE A 52 4.75 1.91 8.20
CA PHE A 52 3.97 1.88 9.44
C PHE A 52 2.54 2.38 9.24
N ALA A 53 2.37 3.49 8.50
CA ALA A 53 1.05 4.00 8.18
C ALA A 53 0.23 3.00 7.35
N PHE A 54 0.83 2.32 6.38
CA PHE A 54 0.17 1.29 5.60
C PHE A 54 -0.20 0.07 6.43
N THR A 55 0.69 -0.43 7.29
CA THR A 55 0.39 -1.54 8.21
C THR A 55 -0.80 -1.20 9.10
N LEU A 56 -0.83 0.00 9.68
CA LEU A 56 -1.96 0.44 10.50
C LEU A 56 -3.26 0.46 9.68
N ARG A 57 -3.23 1.02 8.48
CA ARG A 57 -4.38 1.10 7.58
C ARG A 57 -4.87 -0.27 7.14
N VAL A 58 -3.96 -1.20 6.84
CA VAL A 58 -4.29 -2.60 6.55
C VAL A 58 -5.01 -3.22 7.75
N SER A 59 -4.48 -3.12 8.96
CA SER A 59 -5.14 -3.65 10.15
C SER A 59 -6.51 -3.01 10.43
N GLU A 60 -6.65 -1.69 10.20
CA GLU A 60 -7.96 -1.02 10.29
C GLU A 60 -8.95 -1.54 9.25
N LEU A 61 -8.50 -1.81 8.02
CA LEU A 61 -9.32 -2.37 6.94
C LEU A 61 -9.69 -3.82 7.26
N GLU A 62 -8.75 -4.65 7.71
CA GLU A 62 -9.00 -6.02 8.14
C GLU A 62 -10.04 -6.07 9.27
N SER A 63 -9.92 -5.18 10.27
CA SER A 63 -10.90 -5.05 11.34
C SER A 63 -12.29 -4.65 10.82
N ARG A 64 -12.35 -3.92 9.71
CA ARG A 64 -13.62 -3.58 9.02
C ARG A 64 -14.12 -4.72 8.11
N GLY A 65 -13.48 -5.87 8.10
CA GLY A 65 -13.86 -7.02 7.27
C GLY A 65 -13.37 -6.90 5.82
N TRP A 66 -12.30 -6.17 5.59
CA TRP A 66 -11.54 -6.32 4.34
C TRP A 66 -10.65 -7.54 4.44
N GLU A 67 -10.53 -8.27 3.34
CA GLU A 67 -9.73 -9.48 3.28
C GLU A 67 -8.51 -9.21 2.42
N GLU A 68 -7.35 -9.73 2.85
CA GLU A 68 -6.17 -9.70 1.99
C GLU A 68 -6.45 -10.49 0.73
N ALA A 69 -6.30 -9.84 -0.42
CA ALA A 69 -6.28 -10.53 -1.70
C ALA A 69 -5.04 -11.42 -1.66
N ARG A 70 -5.23 -12.71 -1.33
CA ARG A 70 -4.15 -13.68 -1.46
C ARG A 70 -3.64 -13.55 -2.88
N ALA A 71 -2.38 -13.16 -3.02
CA ALA A 71 -1.65 -13.31 -4.27
C ALA A 71 -1.75 -14.80 -4.62
N GLY A 72 -2.64 -15.12 -5.54
CA GLY A 72 -2.92 -16.49 -5.93
C GLY A 72 -1.72 -17.06 -6.66
N CYS A 73 -1.18 -18.13 -6.06
CA CYS A 73 -0.28 -19.16 -6.60
C CYS A 73 1.18 -18.79 -6.89
#